data_AF-A0A060TJR8-F1
#
_entry.id   AF-A0A060TJR8-F1
#
_cell.length_a   1.000
_cell.length_b   1.000
_cell.length_c   1.000
_cell.angle_alpha   90.00
_cell.angle_beta   90.00
_cell.angle_gamma   90.00
#
_symmetry.space_group_name_H-M   'P 1'
#
loop_
_entity.id
_entity.type
_entity.pdbx_description
1 polymer ?
#
loop_
_entity_poly.entity_id
_entity_poly.type
_entity_poly.pdbx_seq_one_letter_code
_entity_poly.pdbx_strand_id
1 'polypeptide(L)'
;MTSTDALQRALELSRELREKCLKAASGEEVDKREIMARLVELRVWNRAAQGVVADAKEATFSSRSAVESRQLSRQNIYYQHKHLRGEIERCEDFESRHENLDLVPESEFLEAHPEAKELDEHQYILARLKDEEERRLELFVVKTRLQETRNRLAAEVKSLKEHLEDEKAFSAHMDRILDACEPLRKALAKH
;
A
#
# COMPACT_ATOMS: atom_id res chain seq x y z
N MET A 1 21.37 5.81 -58.52
CA MET A 1 22.69 5.37 -58.03
C MET A 1 22.51 5.03 -56.56
N THR A 2 22.37 3.74 -56.28
CA THR A 2 22.14 3.20 -54.94
C THR A 2 23.38 3.40 -54.07
N SER A 3 23.20 3.52 -52.75
CA SER A 3 24.31 3.75 -51.79
C SER A 3 25.40 2.66 -51.85
N THR A 4 25.02 1.47 -52.32
CA THR A 4 25.89 0.33 -52.64
C THR A 4 26.84 0.59 -53.82
N ASP A 5 26.43 1.42 -54.78
CA ASP A 5 27.15 1.61 -56.05
C ASP A 5 28.48 2.35 -55.82
N ALA A 6 28.50 3.33 -54.91
CA ALA A 6 29.71 4.08 -54.59
C ALA A 6 30.75 3.20 -53.86
N LEU A 7 30.29 2.34 -52.94
CA LEU A 7 31.12 1.37 -52.24
C LEU A 7 31.64 0.28 -53.18
N GLN A 8 30.78 -0.27 -54.03
CA GLN A 8 31.14 -1.27 -55.05
C GLN A 8 32.15 -0.68 -56.05
N ARG A 9 31.91 0.54 -56.54
CA ARG A 9 32.81 1.19 -57.49
C ARG A 9 34.18 1.51 -56.89
N ALA A 10 34.23 1.97 -55.64
CA ALA A 10 35.49 2.16 -54.93
C ALA A 10 36.26 0.84 -54.75
N LEU A 11 35.56 -0.25 -54.44
CA LEU A 11 36.16 -1.59 -54.31
C LEU A 11 36.69 -2.12 -55.65
N GLU A 12 35.93 -1.97 -56.74
CA GLU A 12 36.34 -2.32 -58.10
C GLU A 12 37.58 -1.54 -58.54
N LEU A 13 37.56 -0.21 -58.45
CA LEU A 13 38.71 0.64 -58.78
C LEU A 13 39.95 0.29 -57.93
N SER A 14 39.76 -0.08 -56.67
CA SER A 14 40.87 -0.52 -55.81
C SER A 14 41.46 -1.87 -56.24
N ARG A 15 40.67 -2.76 -56.86
CA ARG A 15 41.16 -4.04 -57.41
C ARG A 15 41.87 -3.80 -58.74
N GLU A 16 41.28 -3.01 -59.63
CA GLU A 16 41.85 -2.63 -60.92
C GLU A 16 43.22 -1.92 -60.76
N LEU A 17 43.31 -0.99 -59.81
CA LEU A 17 44.58 -0.32 -59.47
C LEU A 17 45.61 -1.30 -58.90
N ARG A 18 45.19 -2.23 -58.02
CA ARG A 18 46.09 -3.24 -57.45
C ARG A 18 46.70 -4.12 -58.54
N GLU A 19 45.90 -4.62 -59.48
CA GLU A 19 46.38 -5.43 -60.60
C GLU A 19 47.35 -4.65 -61.50
N LYS A 20 47.07 -3.39 -61.80
CA LYS A 20 47.96 -2.54 -62.62
C LYS A 20 49.27 -2.23 -61.91
N CYS A 21 49.24 -1.98 -60.60
CA CYS A 21 50.45 -1.80 -59.80
C CYS A 21 51.30 -3.09 -59.73
N LEU A 22 50.67 -4.27 -59.68
CA LEU A 22 51.35 -5.57 -59.74
C LEU A 22 52.06 -5.78 -61.09
N LYS A 23 51.41 -5.43 -62.21
CA LYS A 23 52.01 -5.50 -63.55
C LYS A 23 53.20 -4.55 -63.74
N ALA A 24 53.09 -3.33 -63.20
CA ALA A 24 54.19 -2.38 -63.18
C ALA A 24 55.39 -2.91 -62.34
N ALA A 25 55.13 -3.66 -61.27
CA ALA A 25 56.17 -4.27 -60.45
C ALA A 25 56.85 -5.49 -61.12
N SER A 26 56.17 -6.19 -62.03
CA SER A 26 56.74 -7.29 -62.84
C SER A 26 57.56 -6.85 -64.05
N GLY A 27 57.73 -5.53 -64.27
CA GLY A 27 58.60 -4.98 -65.31
C GLY A 27 57.91 -4.69 -66.65
N GLU A 28 56.58 -4.76 -66.74
CA GLU A 28 55.83 -4.31 -67.91
C GLU A 28 55.82 -2.76 -67.97
N GLU A 29 55.90 -2.19 -69.18
CA GLU A 29 55.69 -0.75 -69.37
C GLU A 29 54.24 -0.39 -69.07
N VAL A 30 54.03 0.32 -67.96
CA VAL A 30 52.71 0.81 -67.56
C VAL A 30 52.68 2.33 -67.58
N ASP A 31 51.62 2.91 -68.15
CA ASP A 31 51.44 4.36 -68.19
C ASP A 31 51.17 4.92 -66.79
N LYS A 32 52.16 5.64 -66.26
CA LYS A 32 52.10 6.29 -64.94
C LYS A 32 50.98 7.33 -64.87
N ARG A 33 50.62 7.98 -65.98
CA ARG A 33 49.53 8.97 -66.03
C ARG A 33 48.18 8.29 -65.82
N GLU A 34 47.99 7.12 -66.42
CA GLU A 34 46.78 6.31 -66.25
C GLU A 34 46.61 5.83 -64.79
N ILE A 35 47.69 5.36 -64.16
CA ILE A 35 47.67 4.98 -62.74
C ILE A 35 47.29 6.17 -61.85
N MET A 36 47.88 7.35 -62.09
CA MET A 36 47.56 8.55 -61.33
C MET A 36 46.10 8.99 -61.52
N ALA A 37 45.57 8.92 -62.74
CA ALA A 37 44.16 9.22 -63.02
C ALA A 37 43.21 8.29 -62.26
N ARG A 38 43.49 6.98 -62.30
CA ARG A 38 42.71 5.97 -61.55
C ARG A 38 42.81 6.16 -60.05
N LEU A 39 43.96 6.57 -59.52
CA LEU A 39 44.13 6.89 -58.10
C LEU A 39 43.27 8.09 -57.68
N VAL A 40 43.19 9.12 -58.51
CA VAL A 40 42.31 10.28 -58.28
C VAL A 40 40.84 9.84 -58.30
N GLU A 41 40.43 9.03 -59.28
CA GLU A 41 39.08 8.45 -59.32
C GLU A 41 38.77 7.65 -58.05
N LEU A 42 39.69 6.79 -57.60
CA LEU A 42 39.52 6.02 -56.37
C LEU A 42 39.34 6.91 -55.15
N ARG A 43 40.10 8.01 -55.03
CA ARG A 43 39.96 8.96 -53.91
C ARG A 43 38.59 9.64 -53.91
N VAL A 44 38.07 10.01 -55.08
CA VAL A 44 36.73 10.60 -55.23
C VAL A 44 35.66 9.61 -54.78
N TRP A 45 35.71 8.38 -55.28
CA TRP A 45 34.74 7.34 -54.92
C TRP A 45 34.85 6.90 -53.46
N ASN A 46 36.06 6.88 -52.89
CA ASN A 46 36.26 6.59 -51.46
C ASN A 46 35.62 7.66 -50.58
N ARG A 47 35.79 8.94 -50.92
CA ARG A 47 35.13 10.04 -50.21
C ARG A 47 33.60 9.97 -50.32
N ALA A 48 33.08 9.62 -51.50
CA ALA A 48 31.65 9.40 -51.69
C ALA A 48 31.14 8.23 -50.82
N ALA A 49 31.87 7.11 -50.78
CA ALA A 49 31.54 5.96 -49.94
C ALA A 49 31.59 6.29 -48.43
N GLN A 50 32.56 7.09 -47.99
CA GLN A 50 32.63 7.58 -46.60
C GLN A 50 31.43 8.44 -46.25
N GLY A 51 30.97 9.31 -47.16
CA GLY A 51 29.74 10.08 -47.00
C GLY A 51 28.52 9.20 -46.81
N VAL A 52 28.33 8.21 -47.69
CA VAL A 52 27.24 7.22 -47.57
C VAL A 52 27.24 6.50 -46.22
N VAL A 53 28.42 6.11 -45.72
CA VAL A 53 28.54 5.45 -44.41
C VAL A 53 28.21 6.40 -43.27
N ALA A 54 28.61 7.67 -43.36
CA ALA A 54 28.26 8.69 -42.37
C ALA A 54 26.74 8.92 -42.33
N ASP A 55 26.11 9.08 -43.48
CA ASP A 55 24.66 9.29 -43.61
C ASP A 55 23.88 8.08 -43.04
N ALA A 56 24.33 6.86 -43.36
CA ALA A 56 23.71 5.64 -42.84
C ALA A 56 23.84 5.53 -41.31
N LYS A 57 24.99 5.92 -40.74
CA LYS A 57 25.20 5.97 -39.29
C LYS A 57 24.27 6.97 -38.63
N GLU A 58 24.15 8.17 -39.18
CA GLU A 58 23.28 9.22 -38.65
C GLU A 58 21.81 8.82 -38.74
N ALA A 59 21.35 8.28 -39.87
CA ALA A 59 20.00 7.79 -40.04
C ALA A 59 19.66 6.67 -39.03
N THR A 60 20.58 5.72 -38.85
CA THR A 60 20.42 4.63 -37.88
C THR A 60 20.39 5.16 -36.45
N PHE A 61 21.26 6.12 -36.10
CA PHE A 61 21.31 6.74 -34.78
C PHE A 61 20.02 7.51 -34.46
N SER A 62 19.52 8.30 -35.41
CA SER A 62 18.27 9.05 -35.28
C SER A 62 17.08 8.12 -35.06
N SER A 63 16.96 7.06 -35.87
CA SER A 63 15.92 6.05 -35.72
C SER A 63 15.99 5.36 -34.35
N ARG A 64 17.20 4.98 -33.92
CA ARG A 64 17.43 4.37 -32.61
C ARG A 64 17.04 5.32 -31.47
N SER A 65 17.43 6.59 -31.53
CA SER A 65 17.08 7.58 -30.51
C SER A 65 15.56 7.79 -30.39
N ALA A 66 14.86 7.82 -31.53
CA ALA A 66 13.40 7.89 -31.54
C ALA A 66 12.74 6.66 -30.88
N VAL A 67 13.29 5.47 -31.09
CA VAL A 67 12.83 4.23 -30.42
C VAL A 67 13.10 4.28 -28.92
N GLU A 68 14.29 4.71 -28.49
CA GLU A 68 14.65 4.85 -27.07
C GLU A 68 13.72 5.84 -26.35
N SER A 69 13.41 6.98 -26.98
CA SER A 69 12.46 7.96 -26.43
C SER A 69 11.05 7.37 -26.24
N ARG A 70 10.55 6.64 -27.24
CA ARG A 70 9.25 5.95 -27.15
C ARG A 70 9.25 4.86 -26.08
N GLN A 71 10.36 4.12 -25.94
CA GLN A 71 10.51 3.09 -24.94
C GLN A 71 10.47 3.68 -23.52
N LEU A 72 11.12 4.83 -23.30
CA LEU A 72 11.06 5.55 -22.04
C LEU A 72 9.62 6.02 -21.74
N SER A 73 8.92 6.60 -22.73
CA SER A 73 7.53 7.00 -22.58
C SER A 73 6.61 5.81 -22.24
N ARG A 74 6.80 4.67 -22.90
CA ARG A 74 6.07 3.43 -22.60
C ARG A 74 6.31 2.96 -21.16
N GLN A 75 7.56 3.02 -20.70
CA GLN A 75 7.91 2.62 -19.33
C GLN A 75 7.27 3.56 -18.29
N ASN A 76 7.23 4.86 -18.57
CA ASN A 76 6.58 5.83 -17.70
C ASN A 76 5.07 5.53 -17.55
N ILE A 77 4.38 5.26 -18.66
CA ILE A 77 2.95 4.91 -18.64
C ILE A 77 2.74 3.58 -17.89
N TYR A 78 3.58 2.58 -18.12
CA TYR A 78 3.47 1.30 -17.41
C TYR A 78 3.65 1.47 -15.90
N TYR A 79 4.58 2.31 -15.47
CA TYR A 79 4.77 2.64 -14.08
C TYR A 79 3.54 3.34 -13.49
N GLN A 80 3.01 4.36 -14.17
CA GLN A 80 1.80 5.07 -13.74
C GLN A 80 0.61 4.12 -13.61
N HIS A 81 0.39 3.27 -14.62
CA HIS A 81 -0.67 2.27 -14.59
C HIS A 81 -0.51 1.31 -13.40
N LYS A 82 0.69 0.79 -13.17
CA LYS A 82 0.95 -0.10 -12.02
C LYS A 82 0.72 0.62 -10.69
N HIS A 83 1.13 1.88 -10.58
CA HIS A 83 0.95 2.68 -9.38
C HIS A 83 -0.54 2.92 -9.08
N LEU A 84 -1.29 3.39 -10.08
CA LEU A 84 -2.73 3.62 -9.98
C LEU A 84 -3.49 2.33 -9.68
N ARG A 85 -3.12 1.22 -10.32
CA ARG A 85 -3.72 -0.09 -10.03
C ARG A 85 -3.50 -0.50 -8.57
N GLY A 86 -2.28 -0.32 -8.06
CA GLY A 86 -2.01 -0.59 -6.65
C GLY A 86 -2.74 0.36 -5.70
N GLU A 87 -3.04 1.60 -6.12
CA GLU A 87 -3.91 2.51 -5.36
C GLU A 87 -5.36 2.05 -5.35
N ILE A 88 -5.89 1.62 -6.50
CA ILE A 88 -7.23 1.06 -6.61
C ILE A 88 -7.36 -0.17 -5.71
N GLU A 89 -6.42 -1.12 -5.79
CA GLU A 89 -6.41 -2.30 -4.93
C GLU A 89 -6.41 -1.91 -3.44
N ARG A 90 -5.63 -0.91 -3.02
CA ARG A 90 -5.67 -0.39 -1.64
C ARG A 90 -6.98 0.27 -1.25
N CYS A 91 -7.67 0.91 -2.20
CA CYS A 91 -8.98 1.50 -1.96
C CYS A 91 -10.08 0.44 -1.92
N GLU A 92 -9.97 -0.63 -2.70
CA GLU A 92 -10.89 -1.77 -2.70
C GLU A 92 -10.72 -2.62 -1.44
N ASP A 93 -9.48 -2.80 -0.96
CA ASP A 93 -9.16 -3.49 0.29
C ASP A 93 -9.52 -2.66 1.55
N PHE A 94 -10.07 -1.46 1.38
CA PHE A 94 -10.49 -0.63 2.51
C PHE A 94 -11.74 -1.23 3.17
N GLU A 95 -11.53 -2.00 4.23
CA GLU A 95 -12.61 -2.44 5.10
C GLU A 95 -12.98 -1.33 6.09
N SER A 96 -14.24 -0.90 6.02
CA SER A 96 -14.74 0.08 6.97
C SER A 96 -15.04 -0.60 8.31
N ARG A 97 -14.84 0.12 9.42
CA ARG A 97 -15.04 -0.46 10.77
C ARG A 97 -16.46 -0.95 11.02
N HIS A 98 -17.45 -0.41 10.31
CA HIS A 98 -18.85 -0.74 10.53
C HIS A 98 -19.24 -2.10 9.92
N GLU A 99 -18.51 -2.59 8.93
CA GLU A 99 -18.73 -3.92 8.34
C GLU A 99 -18.48 -5.05 9.35
N ASN A 100 -17.62 -4.81 10.34
CA ASN A 100 -17.28 -5.76 11.39
C ASN A 100 -18.14 -5.58 12.67
N LEU A 101 -19.14 -4.68 12.66
CA LEU A 101 -20.00 -4.47 13.82
C LEU A 101 -21.22 -5.37 13.75
N ASP A 102 -21.48 -6.09 14.84
CA ASP A 102 -22.77 -6.73 15.07
C ASP A 102 -23.82 -5.65 15.34
N LEU A 103 -24.63 -5.36 14.33
CA LEU A 103 -25.76 -4.42 14.39
C LEU A 103 -27.07 -5.15 14.67
N VAL A 104 -28.05 -4.44 15.24
CA VAL A 104 -29.43 -4.91 15.35
C VAL A 104 -29.93 -5.42 13.98
N PRO A 105 -30.63 -6.58 13.92
CA PRO A 105 -31.17 -7.13 12.67
C PRO A 105 -32.03 -6.13 11.91
N GLU A 106 -32.00 -6.18 10.58
CA GLU A 106 -32.73 -5.22 9.74
C GLU A 106 -34.24 -5.22 9.98
N SER A 107 -34.83 -6.37 10.30
CA SER A 107 -36.25 -6.47 10.65
C SER A 107 -36.60 -5.63 11.87
N GLU A 108 -35.80 -5.73 12.94
CA GLU A 108 -36.02 -5.00 14.19
C GLU A 108 -35.76 -3.50 14.01
N PHE A 109 -34.75 -3.13 13.22
CA PHE A 109 -34.48 -1.74 12.90
C PHE A 109 -35.63 -1.10 12.10
N LEU A 110 -36.12 -1.79 11.07
CA LEU A 110 -37.19 -1.28 10.20
C LEU A 110 -38.57 -1.25 10.87
N GLU A 111 -38.77 -2.04 11.93
CA GLU A 111 -39.96 -1.94 12.79
C GLU A 111 -39.94 -0.66 13.63
N ALA A 112 -38.76 -0.27 14.16
CA ALA A 112 -38.59 0.95 14.93
C ALA A 112 -38.54 2.22 14.05
N HIS A 113 -37.95 2.10 12.85
CA HIS A 113 -37.73 3.19 11.90
C HIS A 113 -38.29 2.85 10.50
N PRO A 114 -39.62 2.85 10.32
CA PRO A 114 -40.23 2.53 9.04
C PRO A 114 -39.85 3.52 7.92
N GLU A 115 -39.53 4.76 8.26
CA GLU A 115 -39.06 5.82 7.35
C GLU A 115 -37.72 5.49 6.67
N ALA A 116 -36.92 4.61 7.27
CA ALA A 116 -35.60 4.28 6.75
C ALA A 116 -35.65 3.43 5.47
N LYS A 117 -36.80 2.84 5.12
CA LYS A 117 -36.97 2.01 3.90
C LYS A 117 -36.85 2.81 2.60
N GLU A 118 -37.13 4.10 2.64
CA GLU A 118 -37.12 4.97 1.47
C GLU A 118 -35.76 5.69 1.28
N LEU A 119 -34.81 5.47 2.20
CA LEU A 119 -33.49 6.08 2.15
C LEU A 119 -32.56 5.39 1.14
N ASP A 120 -31.62 6.17 0.61
CA ASP A 120 -30.49 5.64 -0.16
C ASP A 120 -29.61 4.72 0.69
N GLU A 121 -28.93 3.75 0.08
CA GLU A 121 -28.18 2.70 0.78
C GLU A 121 -27.17 3.27 1.79
N HIS A 122 -26.41 4.29 1.41
CA HIS A 122 -25.46 4.94 2.30
C HIS A 122 -26.17 5.67 3.45
N GLN A 123 -27.29 6.34 3.17
CA GLN A 123 -28.08 7.03 4.18
C GLN A 123 -28.75 6.05 5.16
N TYR A 124 -29.18 4.89 4.66
CA TYR A 124 -29.73 3.80 5.45
C TYR A 124 -28.69 3.25 6.43
N ILE A 125 -27.48 2.93 5.95
CA ILE A 125 -26.37 2.46 6.82
C ILE A 125 -26.05 3.49 7.90
N LEU A 126 -25.97 4.79 7.53
CA LEU A 126 -25.73 5.86 8.50
C LEU A 126 -26.84 5.99 9.54
N ALA A 127 -28.11 5.87 9.14
CA ALA A 127 -29.23 5.89 10.07
C ALA A 127 -29.16 4.71 11.05
N ARG A 128 -28.84 3.53 10.54
CA ARG A 128 -28.69 2.30 11.32
C ARG A 128 -27.55 2.39 12.34
N LEU A 129 -26.42 2.99 11.95
CA LEU A 129 -25.29 3.20 12.87
C LEU A 129 -25.60 4.20 13.98
N LYS A 130 -26.37 5.26 13.68
CA LYS A 130 -26.78 6.24 14.68
C LYS A 130 -27.72 5.64 15.72
N ASP A 131 -28.72 4.87 15.28
CA ASP A 131 -29.61 4.15 16.20
C ASP A 131 -28.82 3.20 17.12
N GLU A 132 -27.87 2.44 16.56
CA GLU A 132 -27.00 1.57 17.36
C GLU A 132 -26.14 2.35 18.37
N GLU A 133 -25.60 3.50 17.98
CA GLU A 133 -24.84 4.38 18.87
C GLU A 133 -25.70 4.86 20.05
N GLU A 134 -26.91 5.34 19.76
CA GLU A 134 -27.87 5.81 20.77
C GLU A 134 -28.24 4.67 21.74
N ARG A 135 -28.59 3.48 21.22
CA ARG A 135 -28.90 2.30 22.03
C ARG A 135 -27.74 1.90 22.93
N ARG A 136 -26.51 1.87 22.40
CA ARG A 136 -25.32 1.53 23.19
C ARG A 136 -25.04 2.56 24.28
N LEU A 137 -25.26 3.83 23.99
CA LEU A 137 -25.11 4.91 24.97
C LEU A 137 -26.13 4.76 26.12
N GLU A 138 -27.40 4.50 25.80
CA GLU A 138 -28.44 4.25 26.79
C GLU A 138 -28.11 3.03 27.67
N LEU A 139 -27.72 1.91 27.05
CA LEU A 139 -27.29 0.71 27.75
C LEU A 139 -26.08 0.99 28.65
N PHE A 140 -25.13 1.80 28.20
CA PHE A 140 -23.97 2.18 28.98
C PHE A 140 -24.34 3.01 30.21
N VAL A 141 -25.25 3.98 30.06
CA VAL A 141 -25.76 4.79 31.18
C VAL A 141 -26.47 3.92 32.20
N VAL A 142 -27.36 3.03 31.76
CA VAL A 142 -28.08 2.09 32.64
C VAL A 142 -27.10 1.17 33.35
N LYS A 143 -26.14 0.58 32.63
CA LYS A 143 -25.10 -0.29 33.21
C LYS A 143 -24.30 0.44 34.27
N THR A 144 -23.88 1.67 34.01
CA THR A 144 -23.07 2.47 34.94
C THR A 144 -23.86 2.77 36.22
N ARG A 145 -25.12 3.21 36.08
CA ARG A 145 -26.00 3.43 37.22
C ARG A 145 -26.23 2.16 38.03
N LEU A 146 -26.47 1.02 37.38
CA LEU A 146 -26.60 -0.27 38.06
C LEU A 146 -25.30 -0.66 38.77
N GLN A 147 -24.15 -0.43 38.16
CA GLN A 147 -22.85 -0.70 38.78
C GLN A 147 -22.60 0.16 40.02
N GLU A 148 -22.97 1.44 39.99
CA GLU A 148 -22.92 2.33 41.15
C GLU A 148 -23.83 1.84 42.28
N THR A 149 -25.09 1.49 41.97
CA THR A 149 -26.02 0.94 42.98
C THR A 149 -25.50 -0.37 43.58
N ARG A 150 -24.94 -1.26 42.76
CA ARG A 150 -24.30 -2.50 43.21
C ARG A 150 -23.15 -2.19 44.16
N ASN A 151 -22.27 -1.25 43.82
CA ASN A 151 -21.14 -0.87 44.67
C ASN A 151 -21.60 -0.28 46.00
N ARG A 152 -22.63 0.57 45.97
CA ARG A 152 -23.23 1.15 47.18
C ARG A 152 -23.80 0.06 48.09
N LEU A 153 -24.62 -0.84 47.55
CA LEU A 153 -25.19 -1.95 48.31
C LEU A 153 -24.11 -2.90 48.84
N ALA A 154 -23.06 -3.16 48.06
CA ALA A 154 -21.93 -3.98 48.52
C ALA A 154 -21.20 -3.34 49.70
N ALA A 155 -21.00 -2.00 49.69
CA ALA A 155 -20.41 -1.27 50.80
C ALA A 155 -21.31 -1.29 52.04
N GLU A 156 -22.62 -1.11 51.86
CA GLU A 156 -23.61 -1.19 52.95
C GLU A 156 -23.65 -2.58 53.59
N VAL A 157 -23.68 -3.64 52.78
CA VAL A 157 -23.58 -5.02 53.27
C VAL A 157 -22.27 -5.27 54.01
N LYS A 158 -21.15 -4.70 53.54
CA LYS A 158 -19.86 -4.81 54.24
C LYS A 158 -19.91 -4.13 55.60
N SER A 159 -20.41 -2.89 55.68
CA SER A 159 -20.57 -2.15 56.93
C SER A 159 -21.51 -2.88 57.90
N LEU A 160 -22.66 -3.38 57.44
CA LEU A 160 -23.58 -4.15 58.28
C LEU A 160 -22.95 -5.44 58.82
N LYS A 161 -22.08 -6.10 58.04
CA LYS A 161 -21.31 -7.26 58.51
C LYS A 161 -20.31 -6.88 59.60
N GLU A 162 -19.57 -5.79 59.42
CA GLU A 162 -18.64 -5.26 60.43
C GLU A 162 -19.39 -4.91 61.72
N HIS A 163 -20.54 -4.23 61.63
CA HIS A 163 -21.39 -3.91 62.78
C HIS A 163 -21.92 -5.17 63.48
N LEU A 164 -22.33 -6.20 62.73
CA LEU A 164 -22.78 -7.46 63.30
C LEU A 164 -21.64 -8.20 64.02
N GLU A 165 -20.41 -8.10 63.52
CA GLU A 165 -19.22 -8.65 64.19
C GLU A 165 -18.93 -7.91 65.50
N ASP A 166 -19.04 -6.57 65.50
CA ASP A 166 -18.91 -5.74 66.70
C ASP A 166 -19.98 -6.06 67.76
N GLU A 167 -21.24 -6.20 67.36
CA GLU A 167 -22.34 -6.59 68.24
C GLU A 167 -22.12 -7.98 68.87
N LYS A 168 -21.64 -8.94 68.08
CA LYS A 168 -21.27 -10.28 68.59
C LYS A 168 -20.13 -10.21 69.60
N ALA A 169 -19.11 -9.39 69.34
CA ALA A 169 -18.01 -9.18 70.27
C ALA A 169 -18.48 -8.53 71.58
N PHE A 170 -19.39 -7.56 71.49
CA PHE A 170 -20.02 -6.92 72.65
C PHE A 170 -20.86 -7.91 73.46
N SER A 171 -21.71 -8.73 72.82
CA SER A 171 -22.47 -9.78 73.49
C SER A 171 -21.55 -10.74 74.25
N ALA A 172 -20.48 -11.21 73.60
CA ALA A 172 -19.50 -12.08 74.24
C ALA A 172 -18.80 -11.42 75.44
N HIS A 173 -18.62 -10.09 75.42
CA HIS A 173 -18.08 -9.36 76.56
C HIS A 173 -19.10 -9.27 77.71
N MET A 174 -20.38 -8.99 77.40
CA MET A 174 -21.45 -8.98 78.40
C MET A 174 -21.62 -10.35 79.06
N ASP A 175 -21.54 -11.44 78.29
CA ASP A 175 -21.58 -12.80 78.83
C ASP A 175 -20.44 -13.05 79.84
N ARG A 176 -19.21 -12.59 79.54
CA ARG A 176 -18.09 -12.67 80.49
C ARG A 176 -18.33 -11.86 81.76
N ILE A 177 -18.94 -10.67 81.66
CA ILE A 177 -19.28 -9.86 82.83
C ILE A 177 -20.36 -10.56 83.66
N LEU A 178 -21.40 -11.11 83.02
CA LEU A 178 -22.43 -11.90 83.69
C LEU A 178 -21.82 -13.09 84.44
N ASP A 179 -20.91 -13.83 83.80
CA ASP A 179 -20.19 -14.94 84.42
C ASP A 179 -19.35 -14.49 85.63
N ALA A 180 -18.66 -13.34 85.51
CA ALA A 180 -17.87 -12.76 86.60
C ALA A 180 -18.73 -12.22 87.76
N CYS A 181 -19.92 -11.71 87.48
CA CYS A 181 -20.87 -11.21 88.48
C CYS A 181 -21.74 -12.32 89.11
N GLU A 182 -21.82 -13.50 88.49
CA GLU A 182 -22.57 -14.65 89.01
C GLU A 182 -22.22 -15.06 90.46
N PRO A 183 -20.96 -15.08 90.91
CA PRO A 183 -20.63 -15.33 92.32
C PRO A 183 -21.19 -14.25 93.27
N LEU A 184 -21.17 -12.97 92.90
CA LEU A 184 -21.80 -11.89 93.68
C LEU A 184 -23.32 -12.05 93.73
N ARG A 185 -23.96 -12.42 92.60
CA ARG A 185 -25.40 -12.69 92.52
C ARG A 185 -25.82 -13.84 93.44
N LYS A 186 -25.05 -14.94 93.46
CA LYS A 186 -25.27 -16.09 94.35
C LYS A 186 -25.05 -15.77 95.84
N ALA A 187 -24.18 -14.81 96.15
CA ALA A 187 -23.95 -14.36 97.53
C ALA A 187 -25.09 -13.47 98.04
N LEU A 188 -25.60 -12.55 97.20
CA LEU A 188 -26.72 -11.66 97.52
C LEU A 188 -28.08 -12.39 97.58
N ALA A 189 -28.29 -13.45 96.80
CA ALA A 189 -29.54 -14.23 96.80
C ALA A 189 -29.70 -15.21 97.97
N LYS A 190 -28.69 -15.35 98.84
CA LYS A 190 -28.71 -16.22 100.03
C LYS A 190 -29.12 -15.49 101.32
N HIS A 191 -29.36 -14.19 101.23
CA HIS A 191 -30.00 -13.37 102.26
C HIS A 191 -31.41 -12.97 101.81
#